data_AF-A0A6F8ZVR6-F1
#
_entry.id   AF-A0A6F8ZVR6-F1
#
_cell.length_a   1.000
_cell.length_b   1.000
_cell.length_c   1.000
_cell.angle_alpha   90.00
_cell.angle_beta   90.00
_cell.angle_gamma   90.00
#
_symmetry.space_group_name_H-M   'P 1'
#
loop_
_entity.id
_entity.type
_entity.pdbx_description
1 polymer ?
#
loop_
_entity_poly.entity_id
_entity_poly.type
_entity_poly.pdbx_seq_one_letter_code
_entity_poly.pdbx_strand_id
1 'polypeptide(L)'
;MKQQQDVEVNSLNVQVEEVRIRAISSQRKRVPITEGYLEVKDGGKWRQICDEEWTEMNNRVICGMYGFPGEKGYNTKVYKLLAKRRKKNYWDFGVNCTGNEASLHGCKLGRKVDLKENATCEKGMPVVVSCVPGRAFAPSHAQGFSKAYRVEQPLVRLRGGANIGDGRVEVLKNGEWGTVCDDSWNLKAASVVCRELGFGSAKEALAGGRLGQGMGPVHMNEVECSGFEKSLTECYFNRDALGCSHEEDAAVRCNVPAMGFQHRVLAEKNGSLVWGTVCSDSWGTMEATVVCRQLGLGFASNAFQETWYWPGDVRADDVVMSGVVEHTTYLEDRPMYILQCANEEHCLSSSAATATPSSYRRLLRFSSQIHNNGQSDFRPRAAHNSWVWHDCHRHYHSMEVFTHYDLLSLNGTKVAEGHKASFCLEDTQCEEGIEKRYECANFGQQGITVGCWDTYRHDIDCQWIDVTDVVPGDYIFQVVINPNYEVAESDYTNNIMKCRCRYDGHRIWTYNCHIGERLDDNSGDYWLQQY
;
A
#
# COMPACT_ATOMS: atom_id res chain seq x y z
N MET A 1 57.89 -20.68 -18.27
CA MET A 1 56.67 -20.88 -17.46
C MET A 1 56.09 -19.52 -17.10
N LYS A 2 55.11 -19.03 -17.88
CA LYS A 2 54.18 -18.00 -17.44
C LYS A 2 52.80 -18.63 -17.63
N GLN A 3 52.26 -19.18 -16.55
CA GLN A 3 50.85 -19.57 -16.50
C GLN A 3 50.06 -18.26 -16.58
N GLN A 4 49.49 -18.01 -17.75
CA GLN A 4 48.49 -16.95 -17.91
C GLN A 4 47.20 -17.52 -17.36
N GLN A 5 46.78 -16.93 -16.26
CA GLN A 5 45.61 -17.29 -15.47
C GLN A 5 44.37 -16.82 -16.23
N ASP A 6 43.98 -17.57 -17.28
CA ASP A 6 42.64 -17.50 -17.87
C ASP A 6 41.68 -18.14 -16.87
N VAL A 7 41.27 -17.35 -15.88
CA VAL A 7 40.13 -17.70 -15.00
C VAL A 7 38.94 -17.97 -15.92
N GLU A 8 38.33 -19.16 -15.81
CA GLU A 8 37.17 -19.59 -16.58
C GLU A 8 35.99 -18.60 -16.42
N VAL A 9 35.96 -17.57 -17.27
CA VAL A 9 34.86 -16.59 -17.35
C VAL A 9 33.52 -17.30 -17.61
N ASN A 10 33.54 -18.48 -18.25
CA ASN A 10 32.36 -19.32 -18.53
C ASN A 10 31.65 -19.88 -17.28
N SER A 11 32.23 -19.75 -16.09
CA SER A 11 31.61 -20.20 -14.83
C SER A 11 30.94 -19.08 -14.03
N LEU A 12 31.16 -17.82 -14.43
CA LEU A 12 30.66 -16.65 -13.72
C LEU A 12 29.27 -16.26 -14.23
N ASN A 13 28.39 -15.86 -13.30
CA ASN A 13 27.07 -15.34 -13.64
C ASN A 13 27.16 -13.90 -14.17
N VAL A 14 26.19 -13.50 -15.00
CA VAL A 14 26.09 -12.12 -15.50
C VAL A 14 25.88 -11.15 -14.34
N GLN A 15 26.76 -10.15 -14.23
CA GLN A 15 26.67 -9.06 -13.25
C GLN A 15 26.59 -7.74 -14.01
N VAL A 16 25.39 -7.16 -14.08
CA VAL A 16 25.13 -5.85 -14.70
C VAL A 16 24.22 -5.03 -13.80
N GLU A 17 24.39 -3.71 -13.81
CA GLU A 17 23.59 -2.78 -12.99
C GLU A 17 22.13 -2.77 -13.42
N GLU A 18 21.90 -2.76 -14.73
CA GLU A 18 20.56 -2.61 -15.31
C GLU A 18 20.53 -3.23 -16.71
N VAL A 19 19.34 -3.64 -17.14
CA VAL A 19 19.05 -4.12 -18.49
C VAL A 19 17.89 -3.31 -19.02
N ARG A 20 17.82 -3.04 -20.34
CA ARG A 20 16.63 -2.45 -20.97
C ARG A 20 16.41 -2.93 -22.41
N ILE A 21 15.14 -2.95 -22.82
CA ILE A 21 14.75 -3.06 -24.23
C ILE A 21 14.51 -1.67 -24.79
N ARG A 22 15.42 -1.19 -25.66
CA ARG A 22 15.32 0.12 -26.29
C ARG A 22 14.55 0.07 -27.60
N ALA A 23 13.30 0.50 -27.57
CA ALA A 23 12.45 0.60 -28.75
C ALA A 23 13.01 1.53 -29.85
N ILE A 24 12.80 1.14 -31.11
CA ILE A 24 13.05 1.98 -32.28
C ILE A 24 11.96 3.06 -32.42
N SER A 25 12.24 4.14 -33.14
CA SER A 25 11.35 5.32 -33.21
C SER A 25 9.89 5.00 -33.56
N SER A 26 9.65 4.01 -34.42
CA SER A 26 8.30 3.56 -34.81
C SER A 26 7.56 2.79 -33.72
N GLN A 27 8.28 2.19 -32.77
CA GLN A 27 7.75 1.38 -31.68
C GLN A 27 7.77 2.13 -30.32
N ARG A 28 8.42 3.30 -30.24
CA ARG A 28 8.53 4.09 -28.99
C ARG A 28 7.20 4.51 -28.37
N LYS A 29 6.15 4.65 -29.18
CA LYS A 29 4.81 5.02 -28.72
C LYS A 29 3.95 3.80 -28.33
N ARG A 30 4.45 2.57 -28.54
CA ARG A 30 3.72 1.36 -28.20
C ARG A 30 4.05 0.91 -26.79
N VAL A 31 3.00 0.57 -26.06
CA VAL A 31 3.07 0.15 -24.67
C VAL A 31 2.25 -1.15 -24.55
N PRO A 32 2.82 -2.23 -23.96
CA PRO A 32 4.20 -2.33 -23.48
C PRO A 32 5.22 -2.39 -24.64
N ILE A 33 6.48 -2.09 -24.35
CA ILE A 33 7.57 -2.26 -25.33
C ILE A 33 7.83 -3.75 -25.52
N THR A 34 7.32 -4.31 -26.61
CA THR A 34 7.52 -5.74 -26.92
C THR A 34 8.75 -6.00 -27.79
N GLU A 35 9.36 -4.98 -28.38
CA GLU A 35 10.44 -5.17 -29.35
C GLU A 35 11.45 -4.00 -29.33
N GLY A 36 12.75 -4.33 -29.37
CA GLY A 36 13.80 -3.32 -29.43
C GLY A 36 15.20 -3.88 -29.27
N TYR A 37 16.19 -2.98 -29.25
CA TYR A 37 17.58 -3.37 -29.00
C TYR A 37 17.81 -3.62 -27.52
N LEU A 38 18.48 -4.72 -27.20
CA LEU A 38 18.89 -5.02 -25.82
C LEU A 38 20.14 -4.21 -25.45
N GLU A 39 20.06 -3.50 -24.33
CA GLU A 39 21.17 -2.76 -23.76
C GLU A 39 21.34 -3.15 -22.29
N VAL A 40 22.59 -3.23 -21.84
CA VAL A 40 22.98 -3.45 -20.44
C VAL A 40 23.77 -2.26 -19.92
N LYS A 41 23.66 -1.99 -18.64
CA LYS A 41 24.37 -0.91 -17.97
C LYS A 41 25.48 -1.50 -17.11
N ASP A 42 26.70 -1.04 -17.38
CA ASP A 42 27.91 -1.52 -16.72
C ASP A 42 28.89 -0.35 -16.56
N GLY A 43 29.33 -0.11 -15.33
CA GLY A 43 30.13 1.07 -14.98
C GLY A 43 29.42 2.39 -15.31
N GLY A 44 28.12 2.46 -15.07
CA GLY A 44 27.26 3.62 -15.35
C GLY A 44 26.98 3.90 -16.83
N LYS A 45 27.50 3.10 -17.77
CA LYS A 45 27.33 3.31 -19.23
C LYS A 45 26.45 2.24 -19.86
N TRP A 46 25.52 2.68 -20.71
CA TRP A 46 24.71 1.78 -21.53
C TRP A 46 25.51 1.22 -22.71
N ARG A 47 25.55 -0.09 -22.81
CA ARG A 47 26.26 -0.87 -23.82
C ARG A 47 25.31 -1.89 -24.48
N GLN A 48 25.56 -2.23 -25.72
CA GLN A 48 24.78 -3.19 -26.51
C GLN A 48 25.37 -4.60 -26.39
N ILE A 49 24.56 -5.63 -26.52
CA ILE A 49 25.06 -7.01 -26.61
C ILE A 49 25.18 -7.40 -28.08
N CYS A 50 26.24 -8.13 -28.45
CA CYS A 50 26.46 -8.63 -29.81
C CYS A 50 25.61 -9.89 -30.05
N ASP A 51 25.02 -10.01 -31.23
CA ASP A 51 24.09 -11.10 -31.56
C ASP A 51 24.75 -12.40 -32.04
N GLU A 52 26.07 -12.44 -32.21
CA GLU A 52 26.79 -13.59 -32.79
C GLU A 52 26.59 -14.91 -32.03
N GLU A 53 26.51 -14.85 -30.70
CA GLU A 53 26.24 -16.02 -29.83
C GLU A 53 24.85 -15.95 -29.18
N TRP A 54 23.97 -15.10 -29.69
CA TRP A 54 22.66 -14.87 -29.06
C TRP A 54 21.65 -15.95 -29.48
N THR A 55 21.12 -16.67 -28.49
CA THR A 55 20.22 -17.82 -28.72
C THR A 55 18.75 -17.51 -28.41
N GLU A 56 17.86 -18.41 -28.81
CA GLU A 56 16.44 -18.37 -28.40
C GLU A 56 16.26 -18.53 -26.89
N MET A 57 17.15 -19.28 -26.20
CA MET A 57 17.11 -19.41 -24.75
C MET A 57 17.42 -18.08 -24.05
N ASN A 58 18.36 -17.31 -24.58
CA ASN A 58 18.62 -15.94 -24.11
C ASN A 58 17.38 -15.05 -24.30
N ASN A 59 16.73 -15.14 -25.47
CA ASN A 59 15.48 -14.42 -25.73
C ASN A 59 14.36 -14.81 -24.75
N ARG A 60 14.22 -16.10 -24.46
CA ARG A 60 13.21 -16.61 -23.51
C ARG A 60 13.41 -16.04 -22.10
N VAL A 61 14.66 -15.97 -21.62
CA VAL A 61 14.96 -15.37 -20.31
C VAL A 61 14.70 -13.87 -20.32
N ILE A 62 15.13 -13.15 -21.35
CA ILE A 62 14.88 -11.70 -21.45
C ILE A 62 13.37 -11.43 -21.52
N CYS A 63 12.63 -12.07 -22.43
CA CYS A 63 11.18 -11.89 -22.50
C CYS A 63 10.51 -12.23 -21.16
N GLY A 64 10.92 -13.31 -20.51
CA GLY A 64 10.47 -13.69 -19.17
C GLY A 64 10.69 -12.60 -18.12
N MET A 65 11.90 -12.07 -17.98
CA MET A 65 12.19 -11.03 -16.97
C MET A 65 11.46 -9.71 -17.24
N TYR A 66 11.08 -9.43 -18.50
CA TYR A 66 10.24 -8.28 -18.87
C TYR A 66 8.74 -8.58 -18.83
N GLY A 67 8.33 -9.73 -18.32
CA GLY A 67 6.93 -10.06 -18.09
C GLY A 67 6.18 -10.64 -19.28
N PHE A 68 6.91 -11.14 -20.27
CA PHE A 68 6.33 -11.75 -21.46
C PHE A 68 6.47 -13.29 -21.42
N PRO A 69 5.39 -14.05 -21.68
CA PRO A 69 5.40 -15.52 -21.59
C PRO A 69 6.23 -16.21 -22.69
N GLY A 70 6.54 -15.49 -23.78
CA GLY A 70 7.31 -16.04 -24.88
C GLY A 70 7.79 -15.01 -25.87
N GLU A 71 8.52 -15.50 -26.86
CA GLU A 71 9.22 -14.77 -27.91
C GLU A 71 8.53 -14.89 -29.27
N LYS A 72 8.85 -13.97 -30.19
CA LYS A 72 8.40 -14.01 -31.59
C LYS A 72 9.47 -13.51 -32.55
N GLY A 73 9.27 -13.80 -33.83
CA GLY A 73 10.13 -13.25 -34.88
C GLY A 73 9.97 -11.75 -35.09
N TYR A 74 11.05 -11.10 -35.55
CA TYR A 74 11.09 -9.67 -35.91
C TYR A 74 11.65 -9.44 -37.31
N ASN A 75 11.43 -8.25 -37.87
CA ASN A 75 11.94 -7.90 -39.19
C ASN A 75 13.42 -7.49 -39.15
N THR A 76 14.30 -8.46 -39.35
CA THR A 76 15.77 -8.28 -39.30
C THR A 76 16.29 -7.19 -40.25
N LYS A 77 15.68 -6.97 -41.42
CA LYS A 77 16.14 -5.98 -42.41
C LYS A 77 16.09 -4.55 -41.85
N VAL A 78 15.02 -4.22 -41.11
CA VAL A 78 14.82 -2.88 -40.52
C VAL A 78 15.87 -2.60 -39.45
N TYR A 79 16.10 -3.55 -38.55
CA TYR A 79 17.07 -3.39 -37.48
C TYR A 79 18.52 -3.40 -37.97
N LYS A 80 18.84 -4.18 -39.01
CA LYS A 80 20.16 -4.11 -39.67
C LYS A 80 20.44 -2.74 -40.26
N LEU A 81 19.45 -2.13 -40.92
CA LEU A 81 19.58 -0.78 -41.50
C LEU A 81 19.81 0.28 -40.42
N LEU A 82 19.05 0.21 -39.32
CA LEU A 82 19.16 1.15 -38.20
C LEU A 82 20.46 0.98 -37.41
N ALA A 83 20.96 -0.24 -37.27
CA ALA A 83 22.22 -0.53 -36.59
C ALA A 83 23.42 0.10 -37.31
N LYS A 84 23.43 0.13 -38.65
CA LYS A 84 24.49 0.79 -39.44
C LYS A 84 24.63 2.29 -39.17
N ARG A 85 23.55 2.95 -38.72
CA ARG A 85 23.53 4.40 -38.47
C ARG A 85 23.89 4.78 -37.03
N ARG A 86 24.16 3.81 -36.16
CA ARG A 86 24.43 4.03 -34.73
C ARG A 86 25.90 3.81 -34.40
N LYS A 87 26.38 4.55 -33.40
CA LYS A 87 27.70 4.32 -32.81
C LYS A 87 27.69 2.96 -32.12
N LYS A 88 28.59 2.06 -32.55
CA LYS A 88 28.80 0.75 -31.95
C LYS A 88 29.44 0.94 -30.57
N ASN A 89 28.73 0.53 -29.53
CA ASN A 89 29.24 0.52 -28.16
C ASN A 89 28.76 -0.78 -27.51
N TYR A 90 29.54 -1.84 -27.63
CA TYR A 90 29.15 -3.15 -27.13
C TYR A 90 29.69 -3.39 -25.73
N TRP A 91 29.03 -4.31 -25.04
CA TRP A 91 29.49 -4.93 -23.81
C TRP A 91 30.49 -6.03 -24.13
N ASP A 92 31.42 -6.23 -23.21
CA ASP A 92 32.64 -6.99 -23.48
C ASP A 92 32.39 -8.52 -23.42
N PHE A 93 31.18 -8.94 -23.09
CA PHE A 93 30.80 -10.34 -22.86
C PHE A 93 29.52 -10.72 -23.62
N GLY A 94 29.48 -11.96 -24.10
CA GLY A 94 28.24 -12.62 -24.50
C GLY A 94 27.40 -13.05 -23.29
N VAL A 95 26.21 -13.61 -23.56
CA VAL A 95 25.31 -14.18 -22.55
C VAL A 95 24.96 -15.59 -22.96
N ASN A 96 24.99 -16.53 -22.00
CA ASN A 96 24.62 -17.92 -22.21
C ASN A 96 23.62 -18.38 -21.14
N CYS A 97 22.33 -18.30 -21.47
CA CYS A 97 21.23 -18.78 -20.65
C CYS A 97 20.83 -20.20 -21.04
N THR A 98 20.41 -21.01 -20.07
CA THR A 98 19.81 -22.33 -20.29
C THR A 98 18.34 -22.24 -20.67
N GLY A 99 17.65 -21.16 -20.32
CA GLY A 99 16.25 -20.87 -20.66
C GLY A 99 15.25 -21.02 -19.51
N ASN A 100 15.68 -21.62 -18.39
CA ASN A 100 14.87 -21.77 -17.17
C ASN A 100 15.17 -20.74 -16.09
N GLU A 101 16.13 -19.84 -16.32
CA GLU A 101 16.45 -18.75 -15.41
C GLU A 101 15.31 -17.73 -15.34
N ALA A 102 15.12 -17.17 -14.15
CA ALA A 102 14.14 -16.12 -13.92
C ALA A 102 14.60 -14.74 -14.43
N SER A 103 15.92 -14.50 -14.46
CA SER A 103 16.51 -13.22 -14.86
C SER A 103 17.88 -13.41 -15.51
N LEU A 104 18.37 -12.35 -16.17
CA LEU A 104 19.68 -12.35 -16.80
C LEU A 104 20.82 -12.65 -15.80
N HIS A 105 20.68 -12.25 -14.53
CA HIS A 105 21.66 -12.52 -13.47
C HIS A 105 21.81 -14.02 -13.15
N GLY A 106 20.84 -14.85 -13.51
CA GLY A 106 20.94 -16.31 -13.41
C GLY A 106 21.72 -16.94 -14.58
N CYS A 107 21.90 -16.21 -15.68
CA CYS A 107 22.60 -16.72 -16.85
C CYS A 107 24.12 -16.62 -16.67
N LYS A 108 24.85 -17.50 -17.36
CA LYS A 108 26.32 -17.49 -17.36
C LYS A 108 26.84 -16.46 -18.34
N LEU A 109 28.00 -15.87 -18.02
CA LEU A 109 28.75 -15.06 -18.96
C LEU A 109 29.17 -15.93 -20.14
N GLY A 110 28.88 -15.43 -21.34
CA GLY A 110 29.37 -16.02 -22.58
C GLY A 110 30.82 -15.65 -22.83
N ARG A 111 31.29 -15.93 -24.04
CA ARG A 111 32.66 -15.63 -24.42
C ARG A 111 32.93 -14.12 -24.34
N LYS A 112 34.12 -13.76 -23.85
CA LYS A 112 34.61 -12.38 -23.92
C LYS A 112 34.86 -12.00 -25.37
N VAL A 113 34.24 -10.92 -25.83
CA VAL A 113 34.41 -10.38 -27.18
C VAL A 113 35.72 -9.59 -27.21
N ASP A 114 36.68 -10.01 -28.03
CA ASP A 114 38.02 -9.42 -28.07
C ASP A 114 37.98 -7.93 -28.44
N LEU A 115 38.43 -7.08 -27.51
CA LEU A 115 38.46 -5.61 -27.61
C LEU A 115 39.64 -5.07 -28.42
N LYS A 116 40.03 -5.72 -29.53
CA LYS A 116 41.04 -5.10 -30.41
C LYS A 116 40.40 -3.90 -31.13
N GLU A 117 41.11 -2.78 -31.05
CA GLU A 117 40.62 -1.41 -31.27
C GLU A 117 39.70 -1.28 -32.51
N ASN A 118 38.51 -0.73 -32.27
CA ASN A 118 37.46 -0.32 -33.23
C ASN A 118 36.49 -1.37 -33.79
N ALA A 119 36.59 -2.64 -33.40
CA ALA A 119 35.79 -3.71 -33.98
C ALA A 119 34.95 -4.49 -32.95
N THR A 120 34.24 -3.78 -32.08
CA THR A 120 33.24 -4.42 -31.20
C THR A 120 32.10 -4.94 -32.09
N CYS A 121 32.00 -6.26 -32.28
CA CYS A 121 31.00 -6.93 -33.14
C CYS A 121 31.15 -6.56 -34.65
N GLU A 122 32.14 -7.18 -35.31
CA GLU A 122 32.43 -6.93 -36.73
C GLU A 122 31.34 -7.47 -37.66
N LYS A 123 30.94 -8.73 -37.47
CA LYS A 123 29.98 -9.43 -38.34
C LYS A 123 28.56 -9.41 -37.80
N GLY A 124 28.42 -9.29 -36.47
CA GLY A 124 27.13 -9.16 -35.82
C GLY A 124 26.55 -7.75 -35.82
N MET A 125 25.37 -7.65 -35.20
CA MET A 125 24.65 -6.43 -34.92
C MET A 125 24.19 -6.42 -33.45
N PRO A 126 23.69 -5.29 -32.95
CA PRO A 126 23.13 -5.26 -31.60
C PRO A 126 21.95 -6.23 -31.50
N VAL A 127 21.90 -7.01 -30.42
CA VAL A 127 20.81 -7.93 -30.10
C VAL A 127 19.46 -7.21 -30.16
N VAL A 128 18.50 -7.85 -30.82
CA VAL A 128 17.11 -7.42 -30.87
C VAL A 128 16.27 -8.50 -30.23
N VAL A 129 15.45 -8.09 -29.26
CA VAL A 129 14.49 -8.96 -28.59
C VAL A 129 13.10 -8.59 -29.08
N SER A 130 12.27 -9.58 -29.37
CA SER A 130 10.86 -9.41 -29.72
C SER A 130 10.01 -10.43 -28.96
N CYS A 131 9.10 -9.93 -28.15
CA CYS A 131 8.31 -10.73 -27.22
C CYS A 131 6.82 -10.76 -27.61
N VAL A 132 6.14 -11.80 -27.13
CA VAL A 132 4.69 -11.96 -27.24
C VAL A 132 4.06 -11.42 -25.95
N PRO A 133 3.20 -10.39 -26.01
CA PRO A 133 2.44 -9.98 -24.85
C PRO A 133 1.44 -11.07 -24.45
N GLY A 134 1.35 -11.33 -23.14
CA GLY A 134 0.28 -12.16 -22.59
C GLY A 134 -1.10 -11.57 -22.87
N ARG A 135 -2.16 -12.38 -22.75
CA ARG A 135 -3.53 -11.96 -23.08
C ARG A 135 -3.95 -10.67 -22.36
N ALA A 136 -3.58 -10.52 -21.09
CA ALA A 136 -3.90 -9.34 -20.29
C ALA A 136 -3.20 -8.06 -20.77
N PHE A 137 -2.16 -8.17 -21.59
CA PHE A 137 -1.32 -7.05 -22.07
C PHE A 137 -1.29 -6.94 -23.60
N ALA A 138 -2.08 -7.74 -24.32
CA ALA A 138 -2.15 -7.72 -25.77
C ALA A 138 -2.97 -6.50 -26.26
N PRO A 139 -2.50 -5.74 -27.27
CA PRO A 139 -3.27 -4.61 -27.81
C PRO A 139 -4.60 -5.07 -28.41
N SER A 140 -5.69 -4.43 -28.00
CA SER A 140 -7.10 -4.76 -28.33
C SER A 140 -7.45 -4.79 -29.82
N HIS A 141 -6.60 -4.25 -30.71
CA HIS A 141 -6.82 -4.21 -32.15
C HIS A 141 -6.15 -5.30 -32.98
N ALA A 142 -5.53 -6.31 -32.36
CA ALA A 142 -5.01 -7.45 -33.12
C ALA A 142 -6.13 -8.49 -33.34
N GLN A 143 -6.91 -8.32 -34.42
CA GLN A 143 -8.03 -9.16 -34.91
C GLN A 143 -7.73 -10.67 -35.12
N GLY A 144 -6.61 -11.19 -34.61
CA GLY A 144 -6.24 -12.61 -34.64
C GLY A 144 -6.12 -13.28 -33.26
N PHE A 145 -6.12 -12.55 -32.15
CA PHE A 145 -5.86 -13.12 -30.82
C PHE A 145 -7.08 -13.80 -30.18
N SER A 146 -8.30 -13.44 -30.57
CA SER A 146 -9.53 -14.08 -30.03
C SER A 146 -9.73 -15.51 -30.53
N LYS A 147 -9.11 -15.91 -31.64
CA LYS A 147 -9.26 -17.26 -32.24
C LYS A 147 -8.18 -18.26 -31.82
N ALA A 148 -7.08 -17.81 -31.21
CA ALA A 148 -5.96 -18.69 -30.83
C ALA A 148 -6.13 -19.36 -29.45
N TYR A 149 -7.10 -18.91 -28.66
CA TYR A 149 -7.24 -19.32 -27.27
C TYR A 149 -8.63 -19.88 -27.02
N ARG A 150 -8.73 -21.22 -26.95
CA ARG A 150 -9.94 -21.91 -26.52
C ARG A 150 -10.28 -21.50 -25.08
N VAL A 151 -11.57 -21.31 -24.83
CA VAL A 151 -12.16 -21.10 -23.50
C VAL A 151 -12.19 -22.46 -22.79
N GLU A 152 -11.03 -23.02 -22.49
CA GLU A 152 -10.90 -24.10 -21.52
C GLU A 152 -10.72 -23.47 -20.14
N GLN A 153 -11.36 -24.04 -19.12
CA GLN A 153 -11.20 -23.56 -17.75
C GLN A 153 -9.73 -23.69 -17.35
N PRO A 154 -9.08 -22.62 -16.84
CA PRO A 154 -7.69 -22.70 -16.45
C PRO A 154 -7.54 -23.69 -15.29
N LEU A 155 -6.57 -24.60 -15.39
CA LEU A 155 -6.29 -25.59 -14.35
C LEU A 155 -5.51 -24.99 -13.18
N VAL A 156 -4.91 -23.81 -13.36
CA VAL A 156 -4.13 -23.10 -12.34
C VAL A 156 -4.64 -21.66 -12.24
N ARG A 157 -4.70 -21.10 -11.03
CA ARG A 157 -5.03 -19.69 -10.79
C ARG A 157 -4.24 -19.11 -9.62
N LEU A 158 -4.20 -17.77 -9.57
CA LEU A 158 -3.66 -17.03 -8.44
C LEU A 158 -4.78 -16.38 -7.62
N ARG A 159 -4.67 -16.45 -6.29
CA ARG A 159 -5.58 -15.81 -5.32
C ARG A 159 -4.81 -15.07 -4.24
N GLY A 160 -5.45 -14.08 -3.60
CA GLY A 160 -4.85 -13.32 -2.49
C GLY A 160 -3.74 -12.33 -2.87
N GLY A 161 -3.32 -12.28 -4.14
CA GLY A 161 -2.28 -11.36 -4.60
C GLY A 161 -2.80 -10.01 -5.08
N ALA A 162 -2.12 -8.96 -4.62
CA ALA A 162 -2.49 -7.56 -4.78
C ALA A 162 -2.34 -7.07 -6.23
N ASN A 163 -1.24 -7.45 -6.87
CA ASN A 163 -0.96 -7.10 -8.24
C ASN A 163 -1.35 -8.22 -9.20
N ILE A 164 -1.56 -7.84 -10.46
CA ILE A 164 -1.66 -8.80 -11.55
C ILE A 164 -0.36 -9.62 -11.58
N GLY A 165 -0.48 -10.96 -11.56
CA GLY A 165 0.67 -11.86 -11.53
C GLY A 165 1.17 -12.23 -10.13
N ASP A 166 0.54 -11.76 -9.07
CA ASP A 166 0.85 -12.15 -7.70
C ASP A 166 -0.27 -13.03 -7.12
N GLY A 167 0.08 -13.95 -6.23
CA GLY A 167 -0.89 -14.66 -5.38
C GLY A 167 -0.48 -16.07 -4.99
N ARG A 168 -1.26 -16.64 -4.05
CA ARG A 168 -1.29 -18.07 -3.73
C ARG A 168 -1.67 -18.87 -4.96
N VAL A 169 -0.96 -19.97 -5.19
CA VAL A 169 -1.19 -20.88 -6.31
C VAL A 169 -2.27 -21.87 -5.93
N GLU A 170 -3.34 -21.93 -6.72
CA GLU A 170 -4.40 -22.92 -6.58
C GLU A 170 -4.54 -23.70 -7.89
N VAL A 171 -4.81 -25.00 -7.77
CA VAL A 171 -4.95 -25.93 -8.89
C VAL A 171 -6.33 -26.57 -8.86
N LEU A 172 -6.95 -26.74 -10.02
CA LEU A 172 -8.24 -27.39 -10.17
C LEU A 172 -8.03 -28.88 -10.42
N LYS A 173 -8.50 -29.73 -9.51
CA LYS A 173 -8.41 -31.18 -9.62
C LYS A 173 -9.78 -31.79 -9.30
N ASN A 174 -10.30 -32.63 -10.19
CA ASN A 174 -11.60 -33.29 -10.05
C ASN A 174 -12.77 -32.32 -9.76
N GLY A 175 -12.70 -31.10 -10.29
CA GLY A 175 -13.74 -30.07 -10.09
C GLY A 175 -13.62 -29.27 -8.80
N GLU A 176 -12.62 -29.53 -7.96
CA GLU A 176 -12.37 -28.81 -6.71
C GLU A 176 -11.03 -28.06 -6.76
N TRP A 177 -11.03 -26.81 -6.30
CA TRP A 177 -9.81 -26.03 -6.14
C TRP A 177 -9.09 -26.42 -4.85
N GLY A 178 -7.78 -26.58 -4.94
CA GLY A 178 -6.93 -26.84 -3.79
C GLY A 178 -5.58 -26.15 -3.94
N THR A 179 -4.85 -26.06 -2.85
CA THR A 179 -3.58 -25.35 -2.77
C THR A 179 -2.40 -26.24 -3.13
N VAL A 180 -1.22 -25.62 -3.23
CA VAL A 180 0.06 -26.28 -3.46
C VAL A 180 0.91 -26.07 -2.21
N CYS A 181 1.48 -27.12 -1.65
CA CYS A 181 2.39 -27.02 -0.52
C CYS A 181 3.75 -26.43 -0.96
N ASP A 182 4.40 -25.69 -0.06
CA ASP A 182 5.64 -24.98 -0.33
C ASP A 182 6.92 -25.83 -0.17
N ASP A 183 6.79 -27.08 0.26
CA ASP A 183 7.89 -28.05 0.26
C ASP A 183 8.51 -28.16 -1.14
N SER A 184 9.81 -27.93 -1.21
CA SER A 184 10.59 -27.85 -2.46
C SER A 184 10.13 -26.77 -3.46
N TRP A 185 9.22 -25.87 -3.08
CA TRP A 185 8.74 -24.78 -3.91
C TRP A 185 9.87 -23.79 -4.23
N ASN A 186 10.06 -23.53 -5.52
CA ASN A 186 11.21 -22.77 -6.00
C ASN A 186 10.87 -21.92 -7.23
N LEU A 187 11.82 -21.06 -7.62
CA LEU A 187 11.66 -20.11 -8.72
C LEU A 187 11.38 -20.77 -10.08
N LYS A 188 11.82 -22.01 -10.32
CA LYS A 188 11.53 -22.71 -11.58
C LYS A 188 10.06 -23.09 -11.67
N ALA A 189 9.53 -23.71 -10.62
CA ALA A 189 8.11 -24.06 -10.53
C ALA A 189 7.23 -22.81 -10.57
N ALA A 190 7.59 -21.76 -9.83
CA ALA A 190 6.92 -20.48 -9.88
C ALA A 190 6.93 -19.85 -11.30
N SER A 191 8.04 -19.97 -12.03
CA SER A 191 8.14 -19.47 -13.41
C SER A 191 7.28 -20.24 -14.41
N VAL A 192 7.04 -21.54 -14.18
CA VAL A 192 6.06 -22.32 -14.96
C VAL A 192 4.65 -21.75 -14.75
N VAL A 193 4.24 -21.53 -13.50
CA VAL A 193 2.94 -20.91 -13.18
C VAL A 193 2.80 -19.54 -13.84
N CYS A 194 3.82 -18.68 -13.73
CA CYS A 194 3.79 -17.35 -14.34
C CYS A 194 3.59 -17.41 -15.86
N ARG A 195 4.33 -18.28 -16.55
CA ARG A 195 4.23 -18.44 -18.02
C ARG A 195 2.89 -19.07 -18.44
N GLU A 196 2.41 -20.07 -17.72
CA GLU A 196 1.11 -20.72 -17.95
C GLU A 196 -0.03 -19.69 -17.92
N LEU A 197 0.03 -18.75 -16.97
CA LEU A 197 -0.95 -17.67 -16.82
C LEU A 197 -0.74 -16.49 -17.79
N GLY A 198 0.29 -16.55 -18.64
CA GLY A 198 0.59 -15.53 -19.64
C GLY A 198 1.40 -14.34 -19.13
N PHE A 199 2.05 -14.47 -17.98
CA PHE A 199 3.06 -13.54 -17.47
C PHE A 199 4.47 -13.97 -17.91
N GLY A 200 5.49 -13.26 -17.45
CA GLY A 200 6.88 -13.63 -17.69
C GLY A 200 7.39 -14.74 -16.77
N SER A 201 8.64 -14.63 -16.34
CA SER A 201 9.22 -15.47 -15.28
C SER A 201 8.77 -15.03 -13.89
N ALA A 202 8.97 -15.86 -12.88
CA ALA A 202 8.76 -15.47 -11.49
C ALA A 202 9.83 -14.49 -11.01
N LYS A 203 9.41 -13.44 -10.31
CA LYS A 203 10.29 -12.61 -9.46
C LYS A 203 10.60 -13.33 -8.16
N GLU A 204 9.56 -13.91 -7.54
CA GLU A 204 9.64 -14.56 -6.23
C GLU A 204 8.82 -15.85 -6.24
N ALA A 205 9.36 -16.87 -5.59
CA ALA A 205 8.63 -18.05 -5.13
C ALA A 205 8.46 -17.89 -3.62
N LEU A 206 7.21 -17.78 -3.17
CA LEU A 206 6.85 -17.48 -1.80
C LEU A 206 6.32 -18.75 -1.12
N ALA A 207 6.73 -18.92 0.13
CA ALA A 207 6.38 -20.00 1.05
C ALA A 207 5.70 -19.40 2.29
N GLY A 208 5.13 -20.21 3.15
CA GLY A 208 4.60 -19.83 4.46
C GLY A 208 3.24 -19.14 4.40
N GLY A 209 2.41 -19.43 3.39
CA GLY A 209 1.09 -18.80 3.25
C GLY A 209 1.13 -17.27 3.11
N ARG A 210 2.27 -16.68 2.71
CA ARG A 210 2.55 -15.23 2.77
C ARG A 210 1.62 -14.35 1.94
N LEU A 211 0.97 -14.89 0.91
CA LEU A 211 -0.05 -14.17 0.13
C LEU A 211 -1.48 -14.64 0.49
N GLY A 212 -1.65 -15.04 1.75
CA GLY A 212 -2.88 -15.55 2.33
C GLY A 212 -2.94 -17.08 2.28
N GLN A 213 -3.50 -17.66 3.34
CA GLN A 213 -3.80 -19.07 3.44
C GLN A 213 -5.02 -19.42 2.60
N GLY A 214 -5.01 -20.62 2.02
CA GLY A 214 -6.16 -21.22 1.37
C GLY A 214 -7.06 -21.94 2.36
N MET A 215 -8.05 -22.60 1.79
CA MET A 215 -9.00 -23.44 2.50
C MET A 215 -9.25 -24.69 1.66
N GLY A 216 -9.53 -25.82 2.31
CA GLY A 216 -9.87 -27.06 1.63
C GLY A 216 -8.65 -27.94 1.37
N PRO A 217 -8.61 -28.70 0.27
CA PRO A 217 -7.55 -29.67 0.04
C PRO A 217 -6.23 -29.03 -0.40
N VAL A 218 -5.12 -29.65 0.00
CA VAL A 218 -3.80 -29.43 -0.61
C VAL A 218 -3.61 -30.48 -1.71
N HIS A 219 -3.57 -30.05 -2.98
CA HIS A 219 -3.63 -30.97 -4.12
C HIS A 219 -2.28 -31.45 -4.64
N MET A 220 -1.21 -30.70 -4.34
CA MET A 220 0.14 -30.95 -4.81
C MET A 220 1.13 -30.67 -3.68
N ASN A 221 2.12 -31.54 -3.54
CA ASN A 221 3.24 -31.38 -2.63
C ASN A 221 4.57 -31.65 -3.36
N GLU A 222 5.69 -31.14 -2.85
CA GLU A 222 7.05 -31.40 -3.38
C GLU A 222 7.14 -31.21 -4.90
N VAL A 223 6.72 -30.03 -5.39
CA VAL A 223 6.60 -29.77 -6.83
C VAL A 223 7.97 -29.55 -7.46
N GLU A 224 8.31 -30.38 -8.44
CA GLU A 224 9.59 -30.34 -9.15
C GLU A 224 9.38 -30.09 -10.65
N CYS A 225 9.73 -28.88 -11.08
CA CYS A 225 9.69 -28.47 -12.48
C CYS A 225 11.11 -28.29 -13.06
N SER A 226 11.30 -28.67 -14.32
CA SER A 226 12.47 -28.36 -15.13
C SER A 226 12.53 -26.88 -15.55
N GLY A 227 11.36 -26.22 -15.66
CA GLY A 227 11.17 -24.84 -16.10
C GLY A 227 10.66 -24.68 -17.55
N PHE A 228 10.41 -25.79 -18.23
CA PHE A 228 9.96 -25.84 -19.63
C PHE A 228 8.55 -26.41 -19.80
N GLU A 229 7.95 -26.91 -18.73
CA GLU A 229 6.57 -27.37 -18.68
C GLU A 229 5.62 -26.25 -19.11
N LYS A 230 4.53 -26.62 -19.77
CA LYS A 230 3.50 -25.67 -20.21
C LYS A 230 2.47 -25.41 -19.12
N SER A 231 2.30 -26.37 -18.21
CA SER A 231 1.42 -26.25 -17.05
C SER A 231 2.12 -26.81 -15.80
N LEU A 232 1.81 -26.24 -14.65
CA LEU A 232 2.27 -26.76 -13.35
C LEU A 232 1.90 -28.25 -13.16
N THR A 233 0.76 -28.65 -13.72
CA THR A 233 0.26 -30.03 -13.64
C THR A 233 1.07 -31.04 -14.46
N GLU A 234 1.97 -30.58 -15.33
CA GLU A 234 2.92 -31.42 -16.08
C GLU A 234 4.24 -31.66 -15.32
N CYS A 235 4.51 -30.89 -14.27
CA CYS A 235 5.66 -31.10 -13.41
C CYS A 235 5.51 -32.38 -12.59
N TYR A 236 6.62 -32.92 -12.09
CA TYR A 236 6.54 -33.95 -11.07
C TYR A 236 6.04 -33.33 -9.76
N PHE A 237 5.20 -34.07 -9.04
CA PHE A 237 4.75 -33.68 -7.70
C PHE A 237 4.34 -34.92 -6.92
N ASN A 238 4.50 -34.84 -5.60
CA ASN A 238 3.97 -35.81 -4.68
C ASN A 238 2.46 -35.62 -4.52
N ARG A 239 1.71 -36.72 -4.61
CA ARG A 239 0.25 -36.73 -4.53
C ARG A 239 -0.26 -36.79 -3.10
N ASP A 240 0.58 -37.24 -2.18
CA ASP A 240 0.27 -37.33 -0.76
C ASP A 240 0.71 -36.02 -0.09
N ALA A 241 -0.25 -35.19 0.26
CA ALA A 241 -0.01 -33.95 1.02
C ALA A 241 -0.05 -34.18 2.54
N LEU A 242 0.28 -35.40 2.98
CA LEU A 242 0.29 -35.79 4.39
C LEU A 242 1.36 -34.99 5.14
N GLY A 243 0.91 -33.99 5.92
CA GLY A 243 1.79 -33.16 6.75
C GLY A 243 1.77 -31.67 6.38
N CYS A 244 1.30 -31.31 5.19
CA CYS A 244 1.19 -29.90 4.79
C CYS A 244 -0.08 -29.26 5.36
N SER A 245 0.11 -28.14 6.04
CA SER A 245 -0.96 -27.25 6.49
C SER A 245 -1.12 -26.05 5.56
N HIS A 246 -2.20 -25.29 5.69
CA HIS A 246 -2.37 -24.06 4.90
C HIS A 246 -1.38 -22.94 5.27
N GLU A 247 -0.67 -23.07 6.39
CA GLU A 247 0.46 -22.19 6.70
C GLU A 247 1.63 -22.42 5.73
N GLU A 248 1.63 -23.51 4.98
CA GLU A 248 2.66 -23.88 4.00
C GLU A 248 2.16 -23.71 2.55
N ASP A 249 1.10 -22.92 2.34
CA ASP A 249 0.59 -22.70 0.99
C ASP A 249 1.57 -21.86 0.14
N ALA A 250 1.95 -22.42 -1.00
CA ALA A 250 2.85 -21.80 -1.97
C ALA A 250 2.21 -20.64 -2.73
N ALA A 251 3.00 -19.62 -2.99
CA ALA A 251 2.60 -18.42 -3.71
C ALA A 251 3.69 -17.95 -4.69
N VAL A 252 3.32 -17.07 -5.63
CA VAL A 252 4.24 -16.49 -6.62
C VAL A 252 4.07 -14.99 -6.75
N ARG A 253 5.13 -14.31 -7.18
CA ARG A 253 5.06 -12.98 -7.78
C ARG A 253 5.70 -13.02 -9.16
N CYS A 254 4.97 -12.64 -10.19
CA CYS A 254 5.43 -12.73 -11.58
C CYS A 254 6.04 -11.41 -12.08
N ASN A 255 6.94 -11.52 -13.05
CA ASN A 255 7.29 -10.39 -13.90
C ASN A 255 6.09 -10.06 -14.79
N VAL A 256 5.73 -8.78 -14.84
CA VAL A 256 4.69 -8.23 -15.71
C VAL A 256 5.27 -7.09 -16.55
N PRO A 257 4.79 -6.88 -17.78
CA PRO A 257 5.35 -5.85 -18.65
C PRO A 257 5.14 -4.45 -18.09
N ALA A 258 6.13 -3.59 -18.25
CA ALA A 258 5.99 -2.18 -17.92
C ALA A 258 4.98 -1.52 -18.88
N MET A 259 3.81 -1.19 -18.36
CA MET A 259 2.70 -0.59 -19.12
C MET A 259 2.77 0.94 -19.20
N GLY A 260 3.93 1.54 -18.92
CA GLY A 260 4.21 2.96 -19.20
C GLY A 260 3.26 3.97 -18.54
N PHE A 261 2.41 3.54 -17.60
CA PHE A 261 1.54 4.43 -16.84
C PHE A 261 2.42 5.32 -15.96
N GLN A 262 2.56 6.59 -16.36
CA GLN A 262 2.97 7.62 -15.42
C GLN A 262 1.79 7.90 -14.49
N HIS A 263 2.08 8.39 -13.28
CA HIS A 263 1.19 8.61 -12.13
C HIS A 263 -0.03 9.54 -12.35
N ARG A 264 -0.61 9.64 -13.55
CA ARG A 264 -1.59 10.69 -13.88
C ARG A 264 -2.54 10.29 -15.02
N VAL A 265 -3.81 10.71 -14.91
CA VAL A 265 -4.90 10.43 -15.87
C VAL A 265 -5.02 11.56 -16.91
N LEU A 266 -4.85 11.26 -18.20
CA LEU A 266 -5.00 12.22 -19.30
C LEU A 266 -6.40 12.16 -19.93
N ALA A 267 -7.04 13.30 -20.09
CA ALA A 267 -8.31 13.46 -20.82
C ALA A 267 -8.12 14.38 -22.04
N GLU A 268 -8.82 14.11 -23.15
CA GLU A 268 -8.74 14.93 -24.36
C GLU A 268 -9.89 15.95 -24.40
N LYS A 269 -9.57 17.25 -24.47
CA LYS A 269 -10.55 18.34 -24.59
C LYS A 269 -10.15 19.27 -25.74
N ASN A 270 -11.03 19.40 -26.74
CA ASN A 270 -10.81 20.22 -27.96
C ASN A 270 -9.48 19.91 -28.69
N GLY A 271 -9.12 18.63 -28.83
CA GLY A 271 -7.94 18.20 -29.59
C GLY A 271 -6.60 18.44 -28.89
N SER A 272 -6.62 18.81 -27.60
CA SER A 272 -5.44 18.90 -26.74
C SER A 272 -5.60 18.01 -25.51
N LEU A 273 -4.53 17.32 -25.12
CA LEU A 273 -4.49 16.49 -23.92
C LEU A 273 -4.35 17.37 -22.68
N VAL A 274 -5.28 17.25 -21.74
CA VAL A 274 -5.32 17.99 -20.49
C VAL A 274 -5.50 17.02 -19.31
N TRP A 275 -4.95 17.39 -18.15
CA TRP A 275 -5.14 16.65 -16.92
C TRP A 275 -6.56 16.88 -16.40
N GLY A 276 -7.21 15.82 -15.95
CA GLY A 276 -8.57 15.88 -15.40
C GLY A 276 -8.76 14.85 -14.29
N THR A 277 -9.75 15.10 -13.44
CA THR A 277 -10.23 14.15 -12.43
C THR A 277 -11.18 13.13 -13.06
N VAL A 278 -11.29 11.95 -12.44
CA VAL A 278 -12.24 10.91 -12.84
C VAL A 278 -13.54 11.14 -12.07
N CYS A 279 -14.68 11.03 -12.76
CA CYS A 279 -16.00 11.17 -12.13
C CYS A 279 -16.18 10.12 -11.03
N SER A 280 -16.68 10.55 -9.88
CA SER A 280 -16.84 9.73 -8.69
C SER A 280 -18.12 8.90 -8.67
N ASP A 281 -19.09 9.25 -9.53
CA ASP A 281 -20.32 8.49 -9.71
C ASP A 281 -19.99 7.02 -10.03
N SER A 282 -20.31 6.13 -9.08
CA SER A 282 -20.00 4.69 -9.12
C SER A 282 -18.50 4.32 -9.02
N TRP A 283 -17.65 5.19 -8.48
CA TRP A 283 -16.25 4.87 -8.18
C TRP A 283 -16.14 4.08 -6.86
N GLY A 284 -15.96 2.77 -6.95
CA GLY A 284 -15.87 1.87 -5.79
C GLY A 284 -14.49 1.20 -5.67
N THR A 285 -14.32 0.38 -4.64
CA THR A 285 -13.07 -0.35 -4.35
C THR A 285 -12.64 -1.26 -5.50
N MET A 286 -13.56 -1.67 -6.36
CA MET A 286 -13.30 -2.43 -7.57
C MET A 286 -12.59 -1.57 -8.63
N GLU A 287 -13.07 -0.37 -8.90
CA GLU A 287 -12.46 0.60 -9.83
C GLU A 287 -11.12 1.11 -9.29
N ALA A 288 -11.05 1.46 -8.00
CA ALA A 288 -9.78 1.87 -7.39
C ALA A 288 -8.76 0.73 -7.36
N THR A 289 -9.19 -0.52 -7.15
CA THR A 289 -8.28 -1.68 -7.26
C THR A 289 -7.72 -1.81 -8.66
N VAL A 290 -8.50 -1.46 -9.70
CA VAL A 290 -7.96 -1.39 -11.08
C VAL A 290 -6.89 -0.30 -11.18
N VAL A 291 -7.09 0.88 -10.58
CA VAL A 291 -6.09 1.97 -10.57
C VAL A 291 -4.84 1.61 -9.76
N CYS A 292 -4.98 1.15 -8.52
CA CYS A 292 -3.86 0.72 -7.67
C CYS A 292 -3.06 -0.39 -8.35
N ARG A 293 -3.73 -1.35 -9.02
CA ARG A 293 -3.07 -2.38 -9.83
C ARG A 293 -2.35 -1.81 -11.05
N GLN A 294 -2.95 -0.86 -11.76
CA GLN A 294 -2.31 -0.19 -12.90
C GLN A 294 -1.08 0.62 -12.48
N LEU A 295 -1.11 1.20 -11.28
CA LEU A 295 0.00 1.94 -10.67
C LEU A 295 1.04 1.03 -9.96
N GLY A 296 0.80 -0.28 -9.87
CA GLY A 296 1.68 -1.23 -9.20
C GLY A 296 1.70 -1.13 -7.67
N LEU A 297 0.66 -0.55 -7.07
CA LEU A 297 0.50 -0.33 -5.63
C LEU A 297 -0.29 -1.46 -4.93
N GLY A 298 -0.71 -2.49 -5.67
CA GLY A 298 -1.45 -3.63 -5.12
C GLY A 298 -2.97 -3.45 -5.16
N PHE A 299 -3.65 -4.01 -4.17
CA PHE A 299 -5.08 -3.83 -3.98
C PHE A 299 -5.35 -2.41 -3.54
N ALA A 300 -6.49 -1.85 -3.96
CA ALA A 300 -6.98 -0.67 -3.29
C ALA A 300 -7.47 -1.10 -1.91
N SER A 301 -6.88 -0.53 -0.87
CA SER A 301 -7.46 -0.61 0.48
C SER A 301 -8.82 0.09 0.50
N ASN A 302 -8.94 1.22 -0.20
CA ASN A 302 -10.11 2.08 -0.27
C ASN A 302 -10.31 2.63 -1.69
N ALA A 303 -11.55 2.96 -2.04
CA ALA A 303 -11.86 3.87 -3.14
C ALA A 303 -12.58 5.07 -2.59
N PHE A 304 -12.13 6.24 -2.98
CA PHE A 304 -12.69 7.49 -2.50
C PHE A 304 -13.49 8.13 -3.64
N GLN A 305 -14.78 8.31 -3.44
CA GLN A 305 -15.63 9.07 -4.36
C GLN A 305 -15.34 10.57 -4.23
N GLU A 306 -14.93 11.03 -3.06
CA GLU A 306 -14.53 12.42 -2.86
C GLU A 306 -13.09 12.47 -2.37
N THR A 307 -12.22 13.07 -3.18
CA THR A 307 -10.77 13.16 -2.93
C THR A 307 -10.38 14.57 -2.55
N TRP A 308 -11.29 15.25 -1.83
CA TRP A 308 -11.07 16.59 -1.33
C TRP A 308 -9.99 16.55 -0.24
N TYR A 309 -8.83 15.90 -0.36
CA TYR A 309 -7.71 15.92 0.62
C TYR A 309 -6.33 15.63 0.11
N TRP A 310 -6.25 15.33 -1.17
CA TRP A 310 -5.00 15.17 -1.86
C TRP A 310 -4.59 16.55 -2.39
N PRO A 311 -3.34 17.03 -2.18
CA PRO A 311 -2.88 18.24 -2.84
C PRO A 311 -2.78 17.97 -4.35
N GLY A 312 -3.84 18.31 -5.08
CA GLY A 312 -3.88 18.27 -6.53
C GLY A 312 -3.01 19.36 -7.15
N ASP A 313 -2.76 19.25 -8.46
CA ASP A 313 -2.40 20.44 -9.25
C ASP A 313 -3.48 21.51 -8.97
N VAL A 314 -3.11 22.78 -8.83
CA VAL A 314 -3.92 23.93 -8.33
C VAL A 314 -5.13 24.28 -9.22
N ARG A 315 -5.53 23.32 -10.05
CA ARG A 315 -6.66 23.32 -10.97
C ARG A 315 -7.67 22.20 -10.65
N ALA A 316 -7.46 21.44 -9.58
CA ALA A 316 -8.33 20.39 -9.07
C ALA A 316 -8.45 20.53 -7.53
N ASP A 317 -9.40 21.35 -7.09
CA ASP A 317 -9.68 21.75 -5.69
C ASP A 317 -10.53 20.67 -4.96
N ASP A 318 -10.45 20.31 -3.66
CA ASP A 318 -9.97 20.94 -2.38
C ASP A 318 -9.53 19.89 -1.28
N VAL A 319 -9.28 20.15 0.06
CA VAL A 319 -8.61 19.22 1.10
C VAL A 319 -9.21 18.93 2.59
N VAL A 320 -9.13 17.69 3.23
CA VAL A 320 -9.64 17.02 4.54
C VAL A 320 -9.07 17.35 5.94
N MET A 321 -9.93 17.70 6.93
CA MET A 321 -10.37 17.03 8.21
C MET A 321 -11.15 18.08 9.05
N SER A 322 -12.32 17.74 9.65
CA SER A 322 -13.30 18.76 10.08
C SER A 322 -13.05 19.38 11.48
N GLY A 323 -13.04 20.72 11.56
CA GLY A 323 -12.80 21.55 12.75
C GLY A 323 -13.88 21.53 13.84
N VAL A 324 -14.49 20.38 14.14
CA VAL A 324 -15.64 20.29 15.06
C VAL A 324 -15.33 20.81 16.47
N VAL A 325 -14.12 20.58 16.99
CA VAL A 325 -13.71 21.10 18.32
C VAL A 325 -13.79 22.64 18.35
N GLU A 326 -13.23 23.30 17.34
CA GLU A 326 -13.25 24.76 17.20
C GLU A 326 -14.69 25.29 17.09
N HIS A 327 -15.57 24.57 16.40
CA HIS A 327 -16.96 24.96 16.18
C HIS A 327 -17.93 24.62 17.33
N THR A 328 -17.55 23.73 18.26
CA THR A 328 -18.45 23.23 19.32
C THR A 328 -18.02 23.59 20.74
N THR A 329 -16.98 24.40 20.89
CA THR A 329 -16.51 24.80 22.21
C THR A 329 -17.43 25.85 22.84
N TYR A 330 -17.86 25.64 24.09
CA TYR A 330 -18.59 26.64 24.88
C TYR A 330 -18.39 26.45 26.40
N LEU A 331 -18.73 27.48 27.17
CA LEU A 331 -18.74 27.42 28.63
C LEU A 331 -20.14 27.14 29.16
N GLU A 332 -20.23 26.29 30.18
CA GLU A 332 -21.48 26.00 30.89
C GLU A 332 -21.25 26.05 32.41
N ASP A 333 -22.08 26.79 33.12
CA ASP A 333 -22.09 26.80 34.59
C ASP A 333 -23.15 25.81 35.09
N ARG A 334 -22.74 24.77 35.81
CA ARG A 334 -23.62 23.69 36.31
C ARG A 334 -23.56 23.60 37.84
N PRO A 335 -24.70 23.51 38.54
CA PRO A 335 -24.68 23.38 39.99
C PRO A 335 -24.15 22.01 40.44
N MET A 336 -23.50 21.95 41.60
CA MET A 336 -22.82 20.74 42.07
C MET A 336 -23.77 19.57 42.33
N TYR A 337 -25.02 19.83 42.76
CA TYR A 337 -25.99 18.75 43.07
C TYR A 337 -26.36 17.86 41.87
N ILE A 338 -26.21 18.32 40.63
CA ILE A 338 -26.42 17.49 39.43
C ILE A 338 -25.13 16.83 38.93
N LEU A 339 -23.97 17.27 39.40
CA LEU A 339 -22.66 16.76 39.00
C LEU A 339 -22.14 15.67 39.95
N GLN A 340 -23.00 15.11 40.80
CA GLN A 340 -22.59 14.12 41.80
C GLN A 340 -21.93 12.90 41.14
N CYS A 341 -22.51 12.39 40.06
CA CYS A 341 -21.94 11.30 39.27
C CYS A 341 -20.59 11.66 38.64
N ALA A 342 -20.49 12.83 38.00
CA ALA A 342 -19.24 13.29 37.41
C ALA A 342 -18.13 13.51 38.46
N ASN A 343 -18.49 13.85 39.71
CA ASN A 343 -17.55 13.99 40.81
C ASN A 343 -17.06 12.64 41.34
N GLU A 344 -17.95 11.65 41.43
CA GLU A 344 -17.60 10.27 41.79
C GLU A 344 -16.67 9.63 40.75
N GLU A 345 -16.81 10.01 39.48
CA GLU A 345 -15.94 9.62 38.36
C GLU A 345 -14.69 10.48 38.18
N HIS A 346 -14.39 11.39 39.10
CA HIS A 346 -13.21 12.26 39.04
C HIS A 346 -13.15 13.19 37.79
N CYS A 347 -14.28 13.50 37.16
CA CYS A 347 -14.36 14.38 35.99
C CYS A 347 -14.37 15.89 36.32
N LEU A 348 -14.21 16.26 37.59
CA LEU A 348 -14.20 17.64 38.07
C LEU A 348 -12.84 17.98 38.70
N SER A 349 -12.53 19.26 38.80
CA SER A 349 -11.26 19.68 39.43
C SER A 349 -11.24 19.30 40.92
N SER A 350 -10.05 19.22 41.50
CA SER A 350 -9.87 18.86 42.93
C SER A 350 -10.64 19.76 43.90
N SER A 351 -10.95 21.02 43.53
CA SER A 351 -11.75 21.91 44.37
C SER A 351 -13.21 21.46 44.49
N ALA A 352 -13.72 20.67 43.54
CA ALA A 352 -15.08 20.13 43.55
C ALA A 352 -15.33 19.18 44.73
N ALA A 353 -14.30 18.48 45.22
CA ALA A 353 -14.41 17.55 46.34
C ALA A 353 -14.85 18.21 47.66
N THR A 354 -14.64 19.52 47.79
CA THR A 354 -15.04 20.32 48.98
C THR A 354 -16.17 21.29 48.68
N ALA A 355 -16.73 21.23 47.48
CA ALA A 355 -17.73 22.18 47.00
C ALA A 355 -19.12 21.88 47.58
N THR A 356 -19.83 22.93 48.02
CA THR A 356 -21.20 22.77 48.54
C THR A 356 -22.18 22.37 47.41
N PRO A 357 -23.27 21.63 47.69
CA PRO A 357 -24.26 21.25 46.67
C PRO A 357 -24.87 22.43 45.89
N SER A 358 -24.90 23.61 46.50
CA SER A 358 -25.40 24.87 45.92
C SER A 358 -24.37 25.67 45.11
N SER A 359 -23.09 25.24 45.13
CA SER A 359 -22.04 25.88 44.34
C SER A 359 -22.14 25.49 42.86
N TYR A 360 -21.49 26.26 42.01
CA TYR A 360 -21.44 26.02 40.57
C TYR A 360 -20.04 25.60 40.14
N ARG A 361 -19.98 24.74 39.13
CA ARG A 361 -18.76 24.40 38.39
C ARG A 361 -18.85 25.01 37.01
N ARG A 362 -17.76 25.61 36.55
CA ARG A 362 -17.64 26.14 35.20
C ARG A 362 -16.95 25.12 34.31
N LEU A 363 -17.66 24.66 33.30
CA LEU A 363 -17.24 23.55 32.46
C LEU A 363 -16.96 24.08 31.05
N LEU A 364 -15.75 23.85 30.56
CA LEU A 364 -15.37 24.04 29.17
C LEU A 364 -15.77 22.80 28.37
N ARG A 365 -16.90 22.86 27.67
CA ARG A 365 -17.43 21.75 26.87
C ARG A 365 -17.01 21.84 25.42
N PHE A 366 -16.87 20.67 24.78
CA PHE A 366 -16.52 20.54 23.37
C PHE A 366 -16.91 19.13 22.88
N SER A 367 -17.15 18.96 21.59
CA SER A 367 -17.30 17.62 21.02
C SER A 367 -15.93 17.08 20.59
N SER A 368 -15.66 15.79 20.82
CA SER A 368 -14.51 15.09 20.24
C SER A 368 -14.97 13.99 19.31
N GLN A 369 -14.40 13.98 18.10
CA GLN A 369 -14.66 12.96 17.10
C GLN A 369 -13.36 12.21 16.83
N ILE A 370 -13.32 10.92 17.19
CA ILE A 370 -12.13 10.08 17.08
C ILE A 370 -12.31 9.17 15.88
N HIS A 371 -11.53 9.41 14.83
CA HIS A 371 -11.57 8.66 13.59
C HIS A 371 -10.60 7.48 13.64
N ASN A 372 -11.05 6.28 13.27
CA ASN A 372 -10.14 5.19 12.98
C ASN A 372 -9.70 5.24 11.50
N ASN A 373 -8.61 5.95 11.26
CA ASN A 373 -7.98 6.06 9.94
C ASN A 373 -6.86 5.02 9.71
N GLY A 374 -6.77 4.03 10.59
CA GLY A 374 -5.76 2.97 10.55
C GLY A 374 -6.06 1.87 9.52
N GLN A 375 -5.31 0.77 9.58
CA GLN A 375 -5.48 -0.39 8.68
C GLN A 375 -6.29 -1.54 9.30
N SER A 376 -6.69 -1.41 10.56
CA SER A 376 -7.46 -2.41 11.31
C SER A 376 -8.39 -1.75 12.31
N ASP A 377 -9.45 -2.44 12.71
CA ASP A 377 -10.38 -1.96 13.72
C ASP A 377 -9.64 -1.65 15.02
N PHE A 378 -9.88 -0.47 15.58
CA PHE A 378 -9.37 -0.07 16.88
C PHE A 378 -10.15 -0.85 17.94
N ARG A 379 -9.47 -1.67 18.75
CA ARG A 379 -10.12 -2.54 19.74
C ARG A 379 -9.54 -2.34 21.13
N PRO A 380 -10.38 -2.38 22.18
CA PRO A 380 -9.90 -2.27 23.54
C PRO A 380 -8.99 -3.46 23.88
N ARG A 381 -7.90 -3.18 24.60
CA ARG A 381 -6.95 -4.20 25.07
C ARG A 381 -7.58 -5.16 26.09
N ALA A 382 -8.50 -4.65 26.90
CA ALA A 382 -9.15 -5.39 27.98
C ALA A 382 -10.17 -6.39 27.42
N ALA A 383 -10.10 -7.64 27.88
CA ALA A 383 -11.08 -8.66 27.52
C ALA A 383 -12.46 -8.31 28.08
N HIS A 384 -13.51 -8.75 27.40
CA HIS A 384 -14.92 -8.40 27.69
C HIS A 384 -15.38 -8.65 29.14
N ASN A 385 -14.75 -9.60 29.84
CA ASN A 385 -15.03 -9.94 31.24
C ASN A 385 -14.38 -9.00 32.27
N SER A 386 -13.48 -8.11 31.82
CA SER A 386 -12.75 -7.15 32.66
C SER A 386 -13.31 -5.73 32.56
N TRP A 387 -14.37 -5.53 31.78
CA TRP A 387 -15.01 -4.23 31.64
C TRP A 387 -15.80 -3.87 32.89
N VAL A 388 -15.72 -2.61 33.30
CA VAL A 388 -16.35 -2.11 34.53
C VAL A 388 -17.65 -1.41 34.17
N TRP A 389 -18.75 -1.82 34.78
CA TRP A 389 -20.04 -1.14 34.64
C TRP A 389 -20.02 0.17 35.43
N HIS A 390 -20.46 1.26 34.79
CA HIS A 390 -20.61 2.53 35.47
C HIS A 390 -22.08 2.91 35.65
N ASP A 391 -22.53 2.97 36.91
CA ASP A 391 -23.94 3.18 37.26
C ASP A 391 -24.48 4.55 36.82
N CYS A 392 -23.62 5.57 36.80
CA CYS A 392 -23.97 6.91 36.38
C CYS A 392 -24.21 7.02 34.87
N HIS A 393 -23.47 6.26 34.08
CA HIS A 393 -23.51 6.31 32.60
C HIS A 393 -24.27 5.14 31.96
N ARG A 394 -24.65 4.14 32.78
CA ARG A 394 -25.45 2.98 32.40
C ARG A 394 -24.88 2.19 31.22
N HIS A 395 -23.56 2.06 31.16
CA HIS A 395 -22.86 1.17 30.23
C HIS A 395 -21.50 0.74 30.80
N TYR A 396 -20.79 -0.13 30.06
CA TYR A 396 -19.48 -0.65 30.44
C TYR A 396 -18.32 0.17 29.84
N HIS A 397 -17.34 0.51 30.67
CA HIS A 397 -16.08 1.12 30.24
C HIS A 397 -15.08 0.01 29.88
N SER A 398 -14.51 0.06 28.67
CA SER A 398 -13.54 -0.92 28.16
C SER A 398 -12.07 -0.49 28.30
N MET A 399 -11.82 0.77 28.65
CA MET A 399 -10.55 1.40 28.99
C MET A 399 -10.78 2.46 30.08
N GLU A 400 -9.91 2.52 31.08
CA GLU A 400 -10.02 3.48 32.19
C GLU A 400 -9.77 4.92 31.75
N VAL A 401 -8.82 5.14 30.82
CA VAL A 401 -8.51 6.46 30.26
C VAL A 401 -8.33 6.34 28.75
N PHE A 402 -9.28 6.88 27.98
CA PHE A 402 -9.20 6.88 26.53
C PHE A 402 -8.62 8.18 25.98
N THR A 403 -9.01 9.31 26.58
CA THR A 403 -8.49 10.61 26.20
C THR A 403 -8.18 11.48 27.41
N HIS A 404 -7.09 12.25 27.32
CA HIS A 404 -6.75 13.31 28.26
C HIS A 404 -7.07 14.67 27.66
N TYR A 405 -7.67 15.52 28.48
CA TYR A 405 -8.02 16.89 28.14
C TYR A 405 -7.20 17.82 29.03
N ASP A 406 -6.26 18.55 28.44
CA ASP A 406 -5.40 19.45 29.18
C ASP A 406 -5.66 20.89 28.74
N LEU A 407 -5.76 21.79 29.72
CA LEU A 407 -5.57 23.21 29.48
C LEU A 407 -4.17 23.57 29.99
N LEU A 408 -3.32 24.06 29.10
CA LEU A 408 -1.92 24.37 29.37
C LEU A 408 -1.72 25.89 29.34
N SER A 409 -0.81 26.39 30.18
CA SER A 409 -0.26 27.73 30.01
C SER A 409 0.54 27.81 28.70
N LEU A 410 0.83 29.04 28.23
CA LEU A 410 1.72 29.25 27.08
C LEU A 410 3.13 28.67 27.28
N ASN A 411 3.54 28.46 28.54
CA ASN A 411 4.82 27.85 28.92
C ASN A 411 4.74 26.31 28.96
N GLY A 412 3.59 25.71 28.61
CA GLY A 412 3.38 24.26 28.58
C GLY A 412 3.04 23.62 29.93
N THR A 413 2.84 24.41 30.99
CA THR A 413 2.44 23.87 32.31
C THR A 413 0.94 23.61 32.35
N LYS A 414 0.50 22.45 32.81
CA LYS A 414 -0.92 22.16 33.02
C LYS A 414 -1.53 23.12 34.03
N VAL A 415 -2.63 23.78 33.67
CA VAL A 415 -3.39 24.69 34.53
C VAL A 415 -4.76 24.14 34.92
N ALA A 416 -5.33 23.29 34.07
CA ALA A 416 -6.48 22.47 34.38
C ALA A 416 -6.39 21.16 33.61
N GLU A 417 -6.98 20.12 34.17
CA GLU A 417 -7.06 18.82 33.54
C GLU A 417 -8.50 18.32 33.61
N GLY A 418 -8.86 17.58 32.58
CA GLY A 418 -10.03 16.76 32.49
C GLY A 418 -9.64 15.45 31.82
N HIS A 419 -10.52 14.49 31.87
CA HIS A 419 -10.30 13.22 31.18
C HIS A 419 -11.62 12.61 30.81
N LYS A 420 -11.52 11.64 29.91
CA LYS A 420 -12.63 10.80 29.52
C LYS A 420 -12.17 9.35 29.54
N ALA A 421 -12.79 8.56 30.41
CA ALA A 421 -12.75 7.10 30.29
C ALA A 421 -13.33 6.68 28.93
N SER A 422 -12.97 5.52 28.37
CA SER A 422 -13.63 5.07 27.13
C SER A 422 -15.10 4.84 27.45
N PHE A 423 -15.92 5.77 27.00
CA PHE A 423 -17.35 5.77 27.23
C PHE A 423 -17.91 5.05 26.01
N CYS A 424 -17.75 3.72 25.96
CA CYS A 424 -18.16 2.91 24.81
C CYS A 424 -17.40 3.23 23.50
N LEU A 425 -16.56 2.32 23.01
CA LEU A 425 -16.00 2.44 21.65
C LEU A 425 -17.04 1.91 20.65
N GLU A 426 -17.65 2.80 19.86
CA GLU A 426 -18.64 2.43 18.84
C GLU A 426 -18.52 3.22 17.54
N ASP A 427 -19.17 2.70 16.50
CA ASP A 427 -19.25 3.35 15.20
C ASP A 427 -20.40 4.37 15.19
N THR A 428 -20.19 5.56 15.75
CA THR A 428 -21.23 6.61 15.80
C THR A 428 -21.69 7.01 14.40
N GLN A 429 -20.75 7.17 13.48
CA GLN A 429 -21.01 7.33 12.06
C GLN A 429 -19.77 6.87 11.30
N CYS A 430 -19.99 6.44 10.06
CA CYS A 430 -18.92 6.00 9.20
C CYS A 430 -18.96 6.76 7.89
N GLU A 431 -17.83 6.72 7.18
CA GLU A 431 -17.80 7.11 5.78
C GLU A 431 -18.85 6.34 4.98
N GLU A 432 -19.36 6.98 3.93
CA GLU A 432 -20.47 6.45 3.16
C GLU A 432 -20.10 5.09 2.52
N GLY A 433 -20.90 4.06 2.80
CA GLY A 433 -20.63 2.68 2.35
C GLY A 433 -19.89 1.79 3.34
N ILE A 434 -19.50 2.32 4.50
CA ILE A 434 -18.97 1.52 5.61
C ILE A 434 -20.11 1.24 6.59
N GLU A 435 -20.40 -0.05 6.80
CA GLU A 435 -21.39 -0.46 7.78
C GLU A 435 -20.81 -0.40 9.21
N LYS A 436 -21.59 0.19 10.11
CA LYS A 436 -21.31 0.19 11.55
C LYS A 436 -21.28 -1.26 12.06
N ARG A 437 -20.22 -1.63 12.77
CA ARG A 437 -20.01 -2.97 13.33
C ARG A 437 -20.03 -2.98 14.85
N TYR A 438 -19.51 -1.93 15.49
CA TYR A 438 -19.44 -1.84 16.94
C TYR A 438 -20.55 -0.94 17.46
N GLU A 439 -21.29 -1.45 18.45
CA GLU A 439 -22.39 -0.76 19.12
C GLU A 439 -22.42 -1.24 20.57
N CYS A 440 -22.46 -0.30 21.51
CA CYS A 440 -22.36 -0.67 22.92
C CYS A 440 -23.70 -1.00 23.58
N ALA A 441 -24.81 -0.70 22.89
CA ALA A 441 -26.12 -1.12 23.33
C ALA A 441 -26.17 -2.65 23.51
N ASN A 442 -26.96 -3.11 24.48
CA ASN A 442 -27.17 -4.54 24.77
C ASN A 442 -25.90 -5.35 25.04
N PHE A 443 -24.85 -4.72 25.60
CA PHE A 443 -23.58 -5.39 25.91
C PHE A 443 -22.88 -5.92 24.64
N GLY A 444 -22.96 -5.15 23.55
CA GLY A 444 -22.33 -5.44 22.27
C GLY A 444 -20.81 -5.27 22.27
N GLN A 445 -20.18 -5.74 21.20
CA GLN A 445 -18.73 -5.63 21.03
C GLN A 445 -18.34 -4.15 20.86
N GLN A 446 -17.22 -3.77 21.48
CA GLN A 446 -16.69 -2.41 21.42
C GLN A 446 -15.46 -2.34 20.51
N GLY A 447 -15.37 -1.24 19.77
CA GLY A 447 -14.29 -0.92 18.86
C GLY A 447 -14.68 0.24 17.95
N ILE A 448 -13.74 0.71 17.14
CA ILE A 448 -14.02 1.67 16.08
C ILE A 448 -13.56 1.02 14.77
N THR A 449 -14.49 0.77 13.87
CA THR A 449 -14.24 0.17 12.56
C THR A 449 -13.41 1.11 11.71
N VAL A 450 -12.54 0.57 10.87
CA VAL A 450 -11.75 1.38 9.92
C VAL A 450 -12.69 2.24 9.06
N GLY A 451 -12.44 3.55 9.00
CA GLY A 451 -13.28 4.53 8.29
C GLY A 451 -14.58 4.89 9.02
N CYS A 452 -14.75 4.44 10.26
CA CYS A 452 -15.75 4.96 11.19
C CYS A 452 -15.10 5.88 12.22
N TRP A 453 -15.95 6.65 12.88
CA TRP A 453 -15.54 7.47 14.00
C TRP A 453 -16.52 7.36 15.15
N ASP A 454 -15.96 7.50 16.34
CA ASP A 454 -16.71 7.62 17.58
C ASP A 454 -16.87 9.11 17.92
N THR A 455 -18.11 9.57 18.11
CA THR A 455 -18.40 10.97 18.42
C THR A 455 -18.89 11.12 19.84
N TYR A 456 -18.02 11.66 20.68
CA TYR A 456 -18.37 12.17 21.99
C TYR A 456 -18.85 13.61 21.87
N ARG A 457 -20.18 13.78 21.91
CA ARG A 457 -20.79 15.09 21.78
C ARG A 457 -20.61 15.93 23.05
N HIS A 458 -20.52 17.24 22.89
CA HIS A 458 -20.33 18.22 23.98
C HIS A 458 -21.38 18.15 25.12
N ASP A 459 -22.56 17.56 24.89
CA ASP A 459 -23.67 17.50 25.84
C ASP A 459 -23.60 16.33 26.83
N ILE A 460 -22.71 15.36 26.60
CA ILE A 460 -22.59 14.18 27.49
C ILE A 460 -21.75 14.50 28.74
N ASP A 461 -21.91 13.70 29.79
CA ASP A 461 -21.17 13.86 31.04
C ASP A 461 -19.68 13.57 30.88
N CYS A 462 -18.82 14.27 31.64
CA CYS A 462 -17.36 14.22 31.56
C CYS A 462 -16.75 14.67 30.21
N GLN A 463 -17.54 15.23 29.30
CA GLN A 463 -17.05 15.82 28.05
C GLN A 463 -16.71 17.31 28.23
N TRP A 464 -15.78 17.58 29.14
CA TRP A 464 -15.35 18.94 29.48
C TRP A 464 -13.98 18.98 30.15
N ILE A 465 -13.44 20.20 30.28
CA ILE A 465 -12.43 20.54 31.30
C ILE A 465 -13.13 21.42 32.35
N ASP A 466 -13.00 21.08 33.63
CA ASP A 466 -13.47 21.95 34.71
C ASP A 466 -12.51 23.14 34.86
N VAL A 467 -12.98 24.33 34.47
CA VAL A 467 -12.20 25.58 34.46
C VAL A 467 -12.63 26.53 35.59
N THR A 468 -13.29 26.00 36.63
CA THR A 468 -13.76 26.80 37.78
C THR A 468 -12.63 27.57 38.46
N ASP A 469 -11.46 26.94 38.59
CA ASP A 469 -10.29 27.50 39.29
C ASP A 469 -9.30 28.20 38.33
N VAL A 470 -9.62 28.23 37.02
CA VAL A 470 -8.74 28.83 36.00
C VAL A 470 -8.98 30.33 35.96
N VAL A 471 -7.89 31.10 35.98
CA VAL A 471 -7.95 32.56 35.85
C VAL A 471 -8.11 32.96 34.38
N PRO A 472 -8.62 34.17 34.07
CA PRO A 472 -8.61 34.68 32.70
C PRO A 472 -7.18 34.79 32.14
N GLY A 473 -7.00 34.47 30.86
CA GLY A 473 -5.71 34.47 30.19
C GLY A 473 -5.71 33.74 28.85
N ASP A 474 -4.51 33.62 28.27
CA ASP A 474 -4.26 32.86 27.05
C ASP A 474 -3.65 31.50 27.39
N TYR A 475 -4.20 30.46 26.77
CA TYR A 475 -3.94 29.06 27.05
C TYR A 475 -3.79 28.25 25.77
N ILE A 476 -3.25 27.05 25.90
CA ILE A 476 -3.25 26.02 24.87
C ILE A 476 -4.19 24.93 25.33
N PHE A 477 -5.25 24.67 24.57
CA PHE A 477 -6.13 23.53 24.80
C PHE A 477 -5.58 22.33 24.03
N GLN A 478 -5.43 21.21 24.72
CA GLN A 478 -4.86 20.00 24.17
C GLN A 478 -5.77 18.80 24.44
N VAL A 479 -5.95 17.97 23.41
CA VAL A 479 -6.58 16.65 23.52
C VAL A 479 -5.55 15.60 23.10
N VAL A 480 -5.35 14.59 23.94
CA VAL A 480 -4.46 13.46 23.65
C VAL A 480 -5.28 12.17 23.64
N ILE A 481 -5.24 11.44 22.54
CA ILE A 481 -5.92 10.15 22.37
C ILE A 481 -4.95 9.01 22.66
N ASN A 482 -5.43 7.96 23.32
CA ASN A 482 -4.62 6.80 23.72
C ASN A 482 -3.28 7.20 24.39
N PRO A 483 -3.31 8.05 25.43
CA PRO A 483 -2.12 8.71 25.97
C PRO A 483 -1.10 7.74 26.58
N ASN A 484 -1.54 6.56 26.99
CA ASN A 484 -0.71 5.53 27.63
C ASN A 484 -0.24 4.44 26.65
N TYR A 485 -0.52 4.58 25.35
CA TYR A 485 -0.20 3.58 24.33
C TYR A 485 -0.79 2.20 24.65
N GLU A 486 -1.99 2.18 25.24
CA GLU A 486 -2.64 0.95 25.71
C GLU A 486 -3.15 0.08 24.55
N VAL A 487 -3.47 0.72 23.42
CA VAL A 487 -3.86 0.08 22.16
C VAL A 487 -2.79 0.34 21.09
N ALA A 488 -2.50 -0.66 20.27
CA ALA A 488 -1.51 -0.57 19.19
C ALA A 488 -2.08 0.26 18.02
N GLU A 489 -1.35 1.29 17.60
CA GLU A 489 -1.68 2.15 16.45
C GLU A 489 -0.53 2.16 15.44
N SER A 490 -0.86 2.39 14.17
CA SER A 490 0.15 2.47 13.09
C SER A 490 0.99 3.74 13.14
N ASP A 491 0.48 4.79 13.77
CA ASP A 491 1.11 6.08 13.96
C ASP A 491 0.57 6.70 15.25
N TYR A 492 1.45 7.20 16.11
CA TYR A 492 1.07 7.90 17.35
C TYR A 492 1.36 9.41 17.27
N THR A 493 1.99 9.88 16.20
CA THR A 493 2.42 11.28 16.04
C THR A 493 1.24 12.23 15.79
N ASN A 494 0.08 11.68 15.43
CA ASN A 494 -1.18 12.37 15.20
C ASN A 494 -2.19 12.24 16.36
N ASN A 495 -1.81 11.64 17.48
CA ASN A 495 -2.71 11.46 18.65
C ASN A 495 -2.95 12.74 19.45
N ILE A 496 -2.21 13.81 19.14
CA ILE A 496 -2.27 15.07 19.87
C ILE A 496 -2.90 16.14 18.97
N MET A 497 -3.95 16.77 19.49
CA MET A 497 -4.56 17.96 18.92
C MET A 497 -4.33 19.15 19.84
N LYS A 498 -3.94 20.31 19.28
CA LYS A 498 -3.72 21.56 20.02
C LYS A 498 -4.53 22.70 19.40
N CYS A 499 -5.17 23.50 20.24
CA CYS A 499 -5.81 24.76 19.89
C CYS A 499 -5.26 25.91 20.74
N ARG A 500 -5.31 27.14 20.22
CA ARG A 500 -5.15 28.34 21.05
C ARG A 500 -6.50 28.65 21.71
N CYS A 501 -6.46 28.98 22.99
CA CYS A 501 -7.64 29.36 23.76
C CYS A 501 -7.41 30.69 24.46
N ARG A 502 -8.38 31.61 24.35
CA ARG A 502 -8.41 32.84 25.13
C ARG A 502 -9.63 32.83 26.04
N TYR A 503 -9.43 32.95 27.34
CA TYR A 503 -10.49 32.95 28.35
C TYR A 503 -10.52 34.30 29.06
N ASP A 504 -11.66 35.00 29.05
CA ASP A 504 -11.80 36.33 29.67
C ASP A 504 -12.51 36.30 31.04
N GLY A 505 -12.88 35.11 31.54
CA GLY A 505 -13.67 34.96 32.76
C GLY A 505 -15.19 34.89 32.53
N HIS A 506 -15.66 35.07 31.30
CA HIS A 506 -17.08 34.97 30.93
C HIS A 506 -17.31 34.14 29.65
N ARG A 507 -16.36 34.22 28.72
CA ARG A 507 -16.35 33.56 27.42
C ARG A 507 -14.98 32.97 27.17
N ILE A 508 -14.97 31.97 26.30
CA ILE A 508 -13.75 31.37 25.80
C ILE A 508 -13.80 31.35 24.28
N TRP A 509 -12.67 31.65 23.64
CA TRP A 509 -12.48 31.53 22.21
C TRP A 509 -11.43 30.48 21.95
N THR A 510 -11.80 29.45 21.22
CA THR A 510 -10.90 28.40 20.72
C THR A 510 -10.64 28.66 19.24
N TYR A 511 -9.38 28.66 18.82
CA TYR A 511 -9.01 28.94 17.44
C TYR A 511 -7.67 28.28 17.07
N ASN A 512 -7.39 28.18 15.77
CA ASN A 512 -6.16 27.57 15.22
C ASN A 512 -5.93 26.12 15.71
N CYS A 513 -7.00 25.33 15.75
CA CYS A 513 -6.90 23.91 16.11
C CYS A 513 -6.18 23.10 15.03
N HIS A 514 -5.20 22.28 15.41
CA HIS A 514 -4.43 21.45 14.49
C HIS A 514 -3.92 20.16 15.16
N ILE A 515 -3.52 19.18 14.34
CA ILE A 515 -3.02 17.87 14.76
C ILE A 515 -1.48 17.84 14.64
N GLY A 516 -0.80 17.30 15.66
CA GLY A 516 0.65 17.08 15.68
C GLY A 516 1.49 18.24 16.22
N GLU A 517 2.81 18.08 16.22
CA GLU A 517 3.78 19.10 16.66
C GLU A 517 4.35 19.88 15.47
N ARG A 518 3.63 20.89 14.95
CA ARG A 518 4.26 21.96 14.16
C ARG A 518 3.37 23.19 13.96
N LEU A 519 3.74 24.26 14.65
CA LEU A 519 3.96 25.54 14.00
C LEU A 519 5.46 25.79 14.09
N ASP A 520 6.16 25.78 12.95
CA ASP A 520 7.53 26.29 12.91
C ASP A 520 7.48 27.76 13.35
N ASP A 521 8.29 28.08 14.36
CA ASP A 521 8.47 29.37 15.04
C ASP A 521 9.14 30.43 14.13
N ASN A 522 8.77 30.45 12.84
CA ASN A 522 9.37 31.30 11.80
C ASN A 522 8.35 31.95 10.85
N SER A 523 7.06 31.92 11.19
CA SER A 523 6.07 32.86 10.63
C SER A 523 5.76 33.91 11.69
N GLY A 524 6.61 34.93 11.73
CA GLY A 524 6.66 35.91 12.81
C GLY A 524 5.39 36.74 13.00
N ASP A 525 5.21 37.21 14.23
CA ASP A 525 4.96 38.62 14.60
C ASP A 525 4.20 39.51 13.61
N TYR A 526 3.10 39.02 13.06
CA TYR A 526 2.05 39.84 12.49
C TYR A 526 0.76 39.26 13.02
N TRP A 527 0.10 39.94 13.95
CA TRP A 527 -1.35 39.94 14.25
C TRP A 527 -1.67 40.47 15.67
N LEU A 528 -0.67 40.79 16.51
CA LEU A 528 -0.86 41.68 17.66
C LEU A 528 -0.96 43.15 17.21
N GLN A 529 -2.02 43.49 16.47
CA GLN A 529 -2.56 44.85 16.32
C GLN A 529 -3.79 44.81 15.39
N GLN A 530 -4.97 44.51 15.94
CA GLN A 530 -6.20 45.25 15.63
C GLN A 530 -7.36 44.75 16.51
N TYR A 531 -7.97 45.73 17.18
CA TYR A 531 -9.11 45.72 18.12
C TYR A 531 -8.82 45.42 19.58
#